data_AF-A0A139SIT3-F1
#
_entry.id   AF-A0A139SIT3-F1
#
_cell.length_a   1.000
_cell.length_b   1.000
_cell.length_c   1.000
_cell.angle_alpha   90.00
_cell.angle_beta   90.00
_cell.angle_gamma   90.00
#
_symmetry.space_group_name_H-M   'P 1'
#
loop_
_entity.id
_entity.type
_entity.pdbx_description
1 polymer ?
#
loop_
_entity_poly.entity_id
_entity_poly.type
_entity_poly.pdbx_seq_one_letter_code
_entity_poly.pdbx_strand_id
1 'polypeptide(L)'
;MVAMSDDMKNMLMDAHGEVLRAIELHKNGDKAPLSPAILNNVKRELEDMMEAMDPKIYVPSYSRPIMDWPEEDETGIVKRLVHVSFDYDRIRK
;
A
#
# COMPACT_ATOMS: atom_id res chain seq x y z
N MET A 1 9.14 21.90 -7.93
CA MET A 1 8.54 20.56 -7.76
C MET A 1 9.68 19.61 -7.53
N VAL A 2 9.71 18.89 -6.40
CA VAL A 2 10.61 17.75 -6.25
C VAL A 2 9.94 16.63 -7.02
N ALA A 3 10.52 16.23 -8.16
CA ALA A 3 10.05 15.04 -8.86
C ALA A 3 10.27 13.85 -7.92
N MET A 4 9.24 13.03 -7.76
CA MET A 4 9.32 11.77 -7.01
C MET A 4 10.45 10.92 -7.59
N SER A 5 11.31 10.34 -6.74
CA SER A 5 12.41 9.50 -7.23
C SER A 5 11.85 8.24 -7.89
N ASP A 6 12.58 7.71 -8.89
CA ASP A 6 12.24 6.44 -9.53
C ASP A 6 12.08 5.31 -8.49
N ASP A 7 12.82 5.39 -7.38
CA ASP A 7 12.72 4.45 -6.25
C ASP A 7 11.33 4.43 -5.61
N MET A 8 10.71 5.60 -5.37
CA MET A 8 9.37 5.65 -4.78
C MET A 8 8.33 5.10 -5.76
N LYS A 9 8.46 5.43 -7.04
CA LYS A 9 7.54 4.91 -8.06
C LYS A 9 7.59 3.39 -8.12
N ASN A 10 8.81 2.82 -8.13
CA ASN A 10 9.00 1.38 -8.09
C ASN A 10 8.41 0.77 -6.80
N MET A 11 8.63 1.42 -5.65
CA MET A 11 8.09 0.95 -4.37
C MET A 11 6.55 0.92 -4.35
N LEU A 12 5.90 1.95 -4.90
CA LEU A 12 4.44 2.00 -5.05
C LEU A 12 3.92 0.90 -5.98
N MET A 13 4.59 0.69 -7.12
CA MET A 13 4.22 -0.35 -8.08
C MET A 13 4.38 -1.76 -7.50
N ASP A 14 5.47 -2.02 -6.76
CA ASP A 14 5.71 -3.30 -6.09
C ASP A 14 4.63 -3.59 -5.04
N ALA A 15 4.34 -2.59 -4.19
CA ALA A 15 3.30 -2.71 -3.16
C ALA A 15 1.91 -2.93 -3.79
N HIS A 16 1.60 -2.23 -4.88
CA HIS A 16 0.37 -2.42 -5.63
C HIS A 16 0.27 -3.84 -6.21
N GLY A 17 1.37 -4.36 -6.77
CA GLY A 17 1.44 -5.74 -7.26
C GLY A 17 1.23 -6.79 -6.17
N GLU A 18 1.75 -6.58 -4.96
CA GLU A 18 1.50 -7.45 -3.80
C GLU A 18 0.03 -7.44 -3.38
N VAL A 19 -0.59 -6.26 -3.32
CA VAL A 19 -2.02 -6.13 -3.00
C VAL A 19 -2.90 -6.81 -4.03
N LEU A 20 -2.59 -6.65 -5.33
CA LEU A 20 -3.32 -7.35 -6.39
C LEU A 20 -3.21 -8.87 -6.26
N ARG A 21 -2.02 -9.39 -5.93
CA ARG A 21 -1.83 -10.83 -5.69
C ARG A 21 -2.64 -11.32 -4.49
N ALA A 22 -2.67 -10.57 -3.39
CA ALA A 22 -3.47 -10.92 -2.21
C ALA A 22 -4.97 -10.91 -2.51
N ILE A 23 -5.45 -9.96 -3.32
CA ILE A 23 -6.84 -9.93 -3.80
C ILE A 23 -7.15 -11.17 -4.66
N GLU A 24 -6.21 -11.57 -5.52
CA GLU A 24 -6.40 -12.74 -6.38
C GLU A 24 -6.45 -14.06 -5.58
N LEU A 25 -5.61 -14.20 -4.55
CA LEU A 25 -5.69 -15.32 -3.62
C LEU A 25 -7.08 -15.44 -2.98
N HIS A 26 -7.65 -14.33 -2.50
CA HIS A 26 -9.03 -14.32 -1.97
C HIS A 26 -10.07 -14.76 -2.99
N LYS A 27 -9.95 -14.33 -4.26
CA LYS A 27 -10.88 -14.76 -5.32
C LYS A 27 -10.80 -16.25 -5.61
N ASN A 28 -9.60 -16.83 -5.47
CA ASN A 28 -9.36 -18.25 -5.68
C ASN A 28 -9.74 -19.11 -4.45
N GLY A 29 -10.09 -18.49 -3.33
CA GLY A 29 -10.38 -19.18 -2.07
C GLY A 29 -9.13 -19.59 -1.29
N ASP A 30 -7.97 -19.08 -1.67
CA ASP A 30 -6.69 -19.34 -1.00
C ASP A 30 -6.51 -18.42 0.23
N LYS A 31 -5.66 -18.85 1.17
CA LYS A 31 -5.26 -18.03 2.32
C LYS A 31 -4.52 -16.79 1.81
N ALA A 32 -4.96 -15.62 2.25
CA ALA A 32 -4.39 -14.33 1.86
C ALA A 32 -4.30 -13.40 3.08
N PRO A 33 -3.31 -12.49 3.10
CA PRO A 33 -3.19 -11.49 4.15
C PRO A 33 -4.29 -10.43 4.02
N LEU A 34 -4.73 -9.87 5.14
CA LEU A 34 -5.76 -8.83 5.23
C LEU A 34 -7.11 -9.28 4.66
N SER A 35 -8.20 -8.62 5.07
CA SER A 35 -9.51 -8.90 4.47
C SER A 35 -9.60 -8.35 3.03
N PRO A 36 -10.45 -8.93 2.15
CA PRO A 36 -10.70 -8.39 0.81
C PRO A 36 -11.11 -6.91 0.83
N ALA A 37 -11.87 -6.47 1.84
CA ALA A 37 -12.30 -5.09 1.97
C ALA A 37 -11.11 -4.15 2.22
N ILE A 38 -10.20 -4.53 3.13
CA ILE A 38 -8.98 -3.76 3.41
C ILE A 38 -8.09 -3.71 2.17
N LEU A 39 -7.88 -4.86 1.51
CA LEU A 39 -7.05 -4.92 0.30
C LEU A 39 -7.57 -4.03 -0.82
N ASN A 40 -8.89 -4.01 -1.06
CA ASN A 40 -9.48 -3.13 -2.06
C ASN A 40 -9.35 -1.65 -1.70
N ASN A 41 -9.45 -1.30 -0.40
CA ASN A 41 -9.20 0.06 0.05
C ASN A 41 -7.73 0.45 -0.19
N VAL A 42 -6.78 -0.37 0.27
CA VAL A 42 -5.34 -0.15 0.08
C VAL A 42 -5.00 -0.01 -1.41
N LYS A 43 -5.54 -0.89 -2.27
CA LYS A 43 -5.36 -0.83 -3.72
C LYS A 43 -5.71 0.55 -4.26
N ARG A 44 -6.91 1.03 -3.94
CA ARG A 44 -7.39 2.34 -4.40
C ARG A 44 -6.48 3.46 -3.90
N GLU A 45 -6.10 3.44 -2.63
CA GLU A 45 -5.24 4.48 -2.09
C GLU A 45 -3.82 4.46 -2.70
N LEU A 46 -3.28 3.29 -3.06
CA LEU A 46 -2.02 3.19 -3.82
C LEU A 46 -2.16 3.75 -5.24
N GLU A 47 -3.29 3.52 -5.91
CA GLU A 47 -3.61 4.13 -7.20
C GLU A 47 -3.68 5.66 -7.09
N ASP A 48 -4.36 6.18 -6.07
CA ASP A 48 -4.45 7.62 -5.78
C ASP A 48 -3.04 8.22 -5.48
N MET A 49 -2.18 7.50 -4.76
CA MET A 49 -0.78 7.92 -4.52
C MET A 49 0.04 7.99 -5.82
N MET A 50 -0.14 6.99 -6.70
CA MET A 50 0.52 6.93 -8.01
C MET A 50 0.00 7.99 -8.99
N GLU A 51 -1.27 8.39 -8.88
CA GLU A 51 -1.85 9.46 -9.70
C GLU A 51 -1.41 10.85 -9.19
N ALA A 52 -1.53 11.09 -7.89
CA ALA A 52 -1.19 12.37 -7.29
C ALA A 52 0.31 12.66 -7.34
N MET A 53 1.15 11.64 -7.09
CA MET A 53 2.62 11.72 -7.03
C MET A 53 3.17 12.84 -6.12
N ASP A 54 2.35 13.38 -5.22
CA ASP A 54 2.71 14.45 -4.29
C ASP A 54 1.96 14.26 -2.96
N PRO A 55 2.66 14.01 -1.84
CA PRO A 55 2.03 13.88 -0.52
C PRO A 55 1.38 15.17 0.01
N LYS A 56 1.62 16.32 -0.62
CA LYS A 56 0.89 17.56 -0.32
C LYS A 56 -0.51 17.56 -0.93
N ILE A 57 -0.74 16.72 -1.95
CA ILE A 57 -2.03 16.59 -2.65
C ILE A 57 -2.83 15.44 -2.06
N TYR A 58 -2.17 14.31 -1.76
CA TYR A 58 -2.84 13.11 -1.25
C TYR A 58 -2.10 12.52 -0.05
N VAL A 59 -2.83 12.10 0.98
CA VAL A 59 -2.26 11.41 2.15
C VAL A 59 -3.02 10.10 2.32
N PRO A 60 -2.35 8.94 2.21
CA PRO A 60 -3.02 7.66 2.42
C PRO A 60 -3.46 7.51 3.89
N SER A 61 -4.64 6.94 4.08
CA SER A 61 -5.23 6.61 5.37
C SER A 61 -5.07 5.15 5.76
N TYR A 62 -4.74 4.27 4.79
CA TYR A 62 -4.71 2.82 4.99
C TYR A 62 -3.73 2.34 6.05
N SER A 63 -2.68 3.09 6.36
CA SER A 63 -1.58 2.62 7.22
C SER A 63 -2.03 2.41 8.68
N ARG A 64 -2.94 3.24 9.19
CA ARG A 64 -3.50 3.08 10.55
C ARG A 64 -4.28 1.77 10.72
N PRO A 65 -5.33 1.49 9.93
CA PRO A 65 -6.15 0.29 10.15
C PRO A 65 -5.39 -1.02 9.91
N ILE A 66 -4.32 -1.03 9.10
CA ILE A 66 -3.52 -2.25 8.89
C ILE A 66 -2.45 -2.47 9.98
N MET A 67 -2.04 -1.42 10.70
CA MET A 67 -1.07 -1.55 11.80
C MET A 67 -1.63 -2.34 12.98
N ASP A 68 -2.95 -2.26 13.20
CA ASP A 68 -3.65 -3.00 14.25
C ASP A 68 -4.06 -4.42 13.80
N TRP A 69 -3.63 -4.86 12.61
CA TRP A 69 -4.00 -6.17 12.10
C TRP A 69 -3.40 -7.29 12.97
N PRO A 70 -4.21 -8.18 13.55
CA PRO A 70 -3.77 -9.11 14.58
C PRO A 70 -3.16 -10.41 14.05
N GLU A 71 -3.24 -10.69 12.74
CA GLU A 71 -2.72 -11.93 12.17
C GLU A 71 -1.23 -11.82 11.85
N GLU A 72 -0.51 -12.93 11.99
CA GLU A 72 0.84 -13.08 11.50
C GLU A 72 0.87 -12.82 9.99
N ASP A 73 1.39 -11.65 9.62
CA ASP A 73 1.68 -11.26 8.25
C ASP A 73 2.86 -12.09 7.72
N GLU A 74 2.59 -13.37 7.44
CA GLU A 74 3.57 -14.33 6.90
C GLU A 74 4.19 -13.84 5.58
N THR A 75 3.48 -12.99 4.83
CA THR A 75 3.93 -12.42 3.56
C THR A 75 4.75 -11.13 3.73
N GLY A 76 4.72 -10.49 4.90
CA GLY A 76 5.36 -9.19 5.16
C GLY A 76 4.69 -7.99 4.46
N ILE A 77 3.46 -8.16 3.94
CA ILE A 77 2.76 -7.14 3.16
C ILE A 77 2.38 -5.93 4.02
N VAL A 78 1.96 -6.14 5.27
CA VAL A 78 1.57 -5.07 6.20
C VAL A 78 2.77 -4.18 6.48
N LYS A 79 3.92 -4.79 6.79
CA LYS A 79 5.16 -4.03 7.02
C LYS A 79 5.55 -3.21 5.80
N ARG A 80 5.45 -3.78 4.60
CA ARG A 80 5.75 -3.06 3.35
C ARG A 80 4.80 -1.89 3.12
N LEU A 81 3.49 -2.10 3.28
CA LEU A 81 2.50 -1.03 3.12
C LEU A 81 2.71 0.11 4.12
N VAL A 82 3.01 -0.20 5.39
CA VAL A 82 3.34 0.83 6.39
C VAL A 82 4.59 1.61 5.99
N HIS A 83 5.64 0.94 5.51
CA HIS A 83 6.84 1.61 5.00
C HIS A 83 6.55 2.51 3.80
N VAL A 84 5.75 2.04 2.84
CA VAL A 84 5.34 2.81 1.65
C VAL A 84 4.61 4.09 2.07
N SER A 85 3.63 4.00 2.98
CA SER A 85 2.91 5.16 3.51
C SER A 85 3.85 6.15 4.19
N PHE A 86 4.81 5.66 4.98
CA PHE A 86 5.78 6.48 5.69
C PHE A 86 6.74 7.20 4.74
N ASP A 87 7.34 6.48 3.80
CA ASP A 87 8.29 7.05 2.85
C ASP A 87 7.61 8.02 1.87
N TYR A 88 6.33 7.78 1.53
CA TYR A 88 5.55 8.73 0.73
C TYR A 88 5.31 10.05 1.48
N ASP A 89 4.92 10.02 2.77
CA ASP A 89 4.77 11.25 3.57
C ASP A 89 6.11 11.98 3.74
N ARG A 90 7.24 11.27 3.72
CA ARG A 90 8.58 11.89 3.80
C ARG A 90 8.94 12.74 2.59
N ILE A 91 8.33 12.53 1.43
CA ILE A 91 8.53 13.41 0.26
C ILE A 91 8.05 14.84 0.56
N ARG A 92 7.14 15.02 1.52
CA ARG A 92 6.63 16.34 1.93
C ARG A 92 7.70 17.20 2.62
N LYS A 93 8.68 16.59 3.28
CA LYS A 93 9.70 17.24 4.10
C LYS A 93 10.93 17.61 3.28
#